data_AF-H2CJY2-F1
#
_entry.id   AF-H2CJY2-F1
#
_cell.length_a   1.000
_cell.length_b   1.000
_cell.length_c   1.000
_cell.angle_alpha   90.00
_cell.angle_beta   90.00
_cell.angle_gamma   90.00
#
_symmetry.space_group_name_H-M   'P 1'
#
loop_
_entity.id
_entity.type
_entity.pdbx_description
1 polymer ?
#
loop_
_entity_poly.entity_id
_entity_poly.type
_entity_poly.pdbx_seq_one_letter_code
_entity_poly.pdbx_strand_id
1 'polypeptide(L)'
;MRLSVSTLALLLLCTPVLATFAAPVARHLPDPYYPQQPKGELRLNYYYDRTGRWVKFSDWIPFKQKKYVPVFFEDFYSLYGLPPAYRPSDVKESIFFLYASLGSKFRHPRGSLCKIETEEQFHKYRLLMFMETNLLIMRMYLRLGSLYDKRVLYFHDLDVADDLEVSFLIARTYYTEAQKYWQEAKKYAGLAHAYPFELDLPTIETHRFEIVNGKLDFERIIDRHLARIEAKLDTTAAFLDEHGRPRPVKEKMLEDVSRIYDDKFPADPLEKPVLNPHWNEKPLFNDTDDMFAPLDEPLPPYQER
;
A
#
# COMPACT_ATOMS: atom_id res chain seq x y z
N MET A 1 -43.17 64.07 -8.67
CA MET A 1 -43.10 65.12 -9.71
C MET A 1 -41.97 66.07 -9.38
N ARG A 2 -41.12 66.38 -10.37
CA ARG A 2 -40.23 67.56 -10.54
C ARG A 2 -39.47 68.17 -9.34
N LEU A 3 -38.13 68.17 -9.47
CA LEU A 3 -37.16 69.30 -9.31
C LEU A 3 -37.10 69.98 -7.91
N SER A 4 -35.96 70.20 -7.23
CA SER A 4 -34.74 70.94 -7.61
C SER A 4 -33.76 70.96 -6.38
N VAL A 5 -32.51 71.44 -6.35
CA VAL A 5 -31.58 71.97 -7.37
C VAL A 5 -30.09 71.80 -6.93
N SER A 6 -29.21 71.69 -7.92
CA SER A 6 -27.76 72.02 -8.03
C SER A 6 -26.93 72.56 -6.84
N THR A 7 -25.78 71.91 -6.57
CA THR A 7 -24.52 72.58 -6.16
C THR A 7 -23.32 71.96 -6.89
N LEU A 8 -22.51 72.78 -7.56
CA LEU A 8 -21.40 72.35 -8.42
C LEU A 8 -20.27 73.39 -8.35
N ALA A 9 -19.15 73.03 -7.72
CA ALA A 9 -17.86 73.74 -7.71
C ALA A 9 -16.79 72.71 -7.25
N LEU A 10 -15.78 72.25 -7.98
CA LEU A 10 -14.85 72.91 -8.93
C LEU A 10 -14.00 73.96 -8.18
N LEU A 11 -12.68 73.89 -8.04
CA LEU A 11 -11.58 72.93 -8.24
C LEU A 11 -10.31 73.71 -7.81
N LEU A 12 -9.14 73.06 -7.75
CA LEU A 12 -7.79 73.65 -7.72
C LEU A 12 -7.33 74.39 -6.45
N LEU A 13 -6.40 73.76 -5.73
CA LEU A 13 -5.13 74.39 -5.34
C LEU A 13 -4.01 73.32 -5.34
N CYS A 14 -2.78 73.76 -5.62
CA CYS A 14 -1.73 72.91 -6.17
C CYS A 14 -0.98 72.00 -5.17
N THR A 15 -0.43 70.92 -5.75
CA THR A 15 0.75 70.14 -5.32
C THR A 15 2.00 71.04 -5.10
N PRO A 16 3.14 70.61 -4.49
CA PRO A 16 3.72 69.26 -4.63
C PRO A 16 4.63 68.69 -3.49
N VAL A 17 5.20 67.52 -3.78
CA VAL A 17 6.38 66.84 -3.18
C VAL A 17 6.28 66.38 -1.71
N LEU A 18 6.15 65.05 -1.52
CA LEU A 18 7.26 64.20 -1.08
C LEU A 18 6.85 62.72 -1.10
N ALA A 19 7.58 61.92 -1.87
CA ALA A 19 7.42 60.47 -1.84
C ALA A 19 8.23 59.90 -0.68
N THR A 20 7.54 59.43 0.36
CA THR A 20 8.12 58.50 1.34
C THR A 20 7.24 57.26 1.42
N PHE A 21 7.82 56.13 1.02
CA PHE A 21 7.18 54.83 1.12
C PHE A 21 6.85 54.54 2.58
N ALA A 22 5.57 54.34 2.88
CA ALA A 22 5.14 53.77 4.16
C ALA A 22 5.48 52.28 4.19
N ALA A 23 6.77 51.97 4.39
CA ALA A 23 7.19 50.64 4.76
C ALA A 23 6.48 50.24 6.09
N PRO A 24 5.89 49.04 6.19
CA PRO A 24 5.33 48.59 7.45
C PRO A 24 6.45 48.48 8.48
N VAL A 25 6.24 49.08 9.65
CA VAL A 25 7.18 49.03 10.78
C VAL A 25 7.18 47.62 11.38
N ALA A 26 7.88 46.71 10.71
CA ALA A 26 8.27 45.43 11.27
C ALA A 26 9.30 45.69 12.39
N ARG A 27 8.80 45.80 13.62
CA ARG A 27 9.63 45.92 14.81
C ARG A 27 10.46 44.64 14.95
N HIS A 28 11.75 44.69 14.63
CA HIS A 28 12.68 43.64 15.04
C HIS A 28 12.83 43.68 16.56
N LEU A 29 12.02 42.88 17.25
CA LEU A 29 12.33 42.44 18.60
C LEU A 29 13.35 41.29 18.46
N PRO A 30 14.56 41.39 19.04
CA PRO A 30 15.50 40.27 19.03
C PRO A 30 14.95 39.13 19.90
N ASP A 31 14.94 37.91 19.36
CA ASP A 31 14.60 36.70 20.12
C ASP A 31 15.71 36.41 21.14
N PRO A 32 15.42 36.43 22.46
CA PRO A 32 16.45 36.29 23.49
C PRO A 32 17.09 34.89 23.53
N TYR A 33 16.52 33.89 22.86
CA TYR A 33 17.03 32.51 22.90
C TYR A 33 17.99 32.18 21.74
N TYR A 34 17.93 32.91 20.62
CA TYR A 34 18.74 32.64 19.42
C TYR A 34 19.27 33.94 18.78
N PRO A 35 20.38 34.52 19.28
CA PRO A 35 20.86 35.84 18.87
C PRO A 35 21.52 35.91 17.49
N GLN A 36 21.56 34.81 16.73
CA GLN A 36 22.11 34.76 15.38
C GLN A 36 21.10 34.09 14.44
N GLN A 37 20.45 34.89 13.57
CA GLN A 37 19.75 34.31 12.42
C GLN A 37 20.78 33.92 11.36
N PRO A 38 20.86 32.65 10.94
CA PRO A 38 21.75 32.23 9.86
C PRO A 38 21.32 32.90 8.55
N LYS A 39 22.26 33.53 7.84
CA LYS A 39 22.02 34.01 6.48
C LYS A 39 22.10 32.83 5.52
N GLY A 40 20.94 32.35 5.08
CA GLY A 40 20.80 31.24 4.13
C GLY A 40 19.34 30.92 3.86
N GLU A 41 19.08 30.13 2.83
CA GLU A 41 17.73 29.75 2.43
C GLU A 41 17.16 28.69 3.40
N LEU A 42 15.97 28.95 3.97
CA LEU A 42 15.31 28.05 4.93
C LEU A 42 14.79 26.78 4.22
N ARG A 43 15.60 25.72 4.21
CA ARG A 43 15.20 24.41 3.70
C ARG A 43 14.32 23.68 4.72
N LEU A 44 13.00 23.84 4.58
CA LEU A 44 11.93 23.28 5.44
C LEU A 44 12.02 21.77 5.76
N ASN A 45 12.80 20.99 5.01
CA ASN A 45 12.95 19.53 5.16
C ASN A 45 14.17 19.10 6.01
N TYR A 46 14.91 20.04 6.61
CA TYR A 46 16.12 19.80 7.39
C TYR A 46 16.07 20.54 8.73
N TYR A 47 16.55 19.90 9.79
CA TYR A 47 16.64 20.50 11.13
C TYR A 47 18.11 20.65 11.55
N TYR A 48 18.39 21.71 12.30
CA TYR A 48 19.72 21.97 12.86
C TYR A 48 19.87 21.24 14.20
N ASP A 49 20.70 20.20 14.24
CA ASP A 49 21.23 19.68 15.50
C ASP A 49 22.35 20.60 16.03
N ARG A 50 22.59 20.59 17.35
CA ARG A 50 23.63 21.38 18.02
C ARG A 50 25.06 21.05 17.53
N THR A 51 25.23 19.93 16.84
CA THR A 51 26.49 19.51 16.20
C THR A 51 26.75 20.14 14.83
N GLY A 52 25.78 20.87 14.26
CA GLY A 52 25.94 21.60 12.99
C GLY A 52 26.02 20.75 11.72
N ARG A 53 25.77 19.43 11.79
CA ARG A 53 25.69 18.57 10.60
C ARG A 53 24.27 18.54 10.04
N TRP A 54 24.17 18.52 8.70
CA TRP A 54 22.91 18.34 7.99
C TRP A 54 22.40 16.91 8.17
N VAL A 55 21.22 16.76 8.77
CA VAL A 55 20.51 15.49 8.90
C VAL A 55 19.17 15.65 8.19
N LYS A 56 18.83 14.77 7.24
CA LYS A 56 17.50 14.78 6.61
C LYS A 56 16.45 14.58 7.72
N PHE A 57 15.31 15.25 7.64
CA PHE A 57 14.27 15.11 8.68
C PHE A 57 13.86 13.64 8.93
N SER A 58 13.91 12.79 7.89
CA SER A 58 13.73 11.33 8.00
C SER A 58 14.64 10.65 9.03
N ASP A 59 15.86 11.14 9.17
CA ASP A 59 16.93 10.50 9.92
C ASP A 59 17.02 11.04 11.36
N TRP A 60 16.38 12.19 11.63
CA TRP A 60 16.20 12.76 12.96
C TRP A 60 14.96 12.21 13.69
N ILE A 61 14.02 11.59 12.97
CA ILE A 61 12.97 10.76 13.59
C ILE A 61 13.69 9.64 14.35
N PRO A 62 13.49 9.49 15.68
CA PRO A 62 14.22 8.48 16.44
C PRO A 62 13.91 7.08 15.90
N PHE A 63 14.91 6.43 15.28
CA PHE A 63 14.84 5.11 14.63
C PHE A 63 14.39 3.95 15.54
N LYS A 64 14.05 4.23 16.81
CA LYS A 64 13.20 3.37 17.65
C LYS A 64 11.70 3.61 17.42
N GLN A 65 11.27 3.69 16.15
CA GLN A 65 10.07 2.93 15.81
C GLN A 65 10.38 1.49 16.20
N LYS A 66 9.69 0.94 17.21
CA LYS A 66 9.84 -0.47 17.56
C LYS A 66 9.38 -1.27 16.34
N LYS A 67 10.32 -1.73 15.51
CA LYS A 67 10.05 -2.76 14.49
C LYS A 67 9.57 -3.98 15.24
N TYR A 68 8.26 -4.11 15.34
CA TYR A 68 7.64 -5.23 16.01
C TYR A 68 7.79 -6.42 15.08
N VAL A 69 8.72 -7.31 15.42
CA VAL A 69 8.90 -8.57 14.72
C VAL A 69 7.94 -9.56 15.40
N PRO A 70 6.87 -10.02 14.72
CA PRO A 70 5.99 -11.05 15.29
C PRO A 70 6.78 -12.35 15.49
N VAL A 71 6.63 -12.96 16.67
CA VAL A 71 7.33 -14.20 17.04
C VAL A 71 6.34 -15.35 17.25
N PHE A 72 5.21 -15.05 17.89
CA PHE A 72 4.16 -16.01 18.20
C PHE A 72 2.98 -15.92 17.23
N PHE A 73 2.22 -17.00 17.10
CA PHE A 73 1.01 -17.07 16.27
C PHE A 73 0.06 -15.89 16.52
N GLU A 74 -0.18 -15.59 17.80
CA GLU A 74 -1.04 -14.51 18.27
C GLU A 74 -0.56 -13.13 17.82
N ASP A 75 0.75 -12.94 17.67
CA ASP A 75 1.36 -11.69 17.22
C ASP A 75 1.02 -11.43 15.75
N PHE A 76 1.18 -12.45 14.89
CA PHE A 76 0.78 -12.40 13.47
C PHE A 76 -0.73 -12.18 13.31
N TYR A 77 -1.54 -12.92 14.07
CA TYR A 77 -2.99 -12.79 14.03
C TYR A 77 -3.46 -11.38 14.42
N SER A 78 -2.90 -10.80 15.48
CA SER A 78 -3.25 -9.46 15.95
C SER A 78 -2.89 -8.35 14.96
N LEU A 79 -1.79 -8.52 14.21
CA LEU A 79 -1.32 -7.52 13.24
C LEU A 79 -1.97 -7.63 11.87
N TYR A 80 -2.14 -8.86 11.37
CA TYR A 80 -2.53 -9.11 9.98
C TYR A 80 -3.95 -9.71 9.85
N GLY A 81 -4.57 -10.14 10.94
CA GLY A 81 -5.92 -10.73 10.92
C GLY A 81 -7.07 -9.72 10.91
N LEU A 82 -6.83 -8.47 11.33
CA LEU A 82 -7.78 -7.36 11.29
C LEU A 82 -7.42 -6.45 10.09
N PRO A 83 -8.18 -6.43 8.98
CA PRO A 83 -7.79 -5.68 7.79
C PRO A 83 -8.30 -4.22 7.77
N PRO A 84 -7.41 -3.21 7.85
CA PRO A 84 -7.62 -1.88 7.28
C PRO A 84 -7.13 -1.80 5.82
N ALA A 85 -6.98 -2.93 5.13
CA ALA A 85 -6.30 -3.05 3.85
C ALA A 85 -7.26 -2.96 2.63
N TYR A 86 -7.22 -1.83 1.91
CA TYR A 86 -7.89 -1.68 0.62
C TYR A 86 -7.00 -2.01 -0.59
N ARG A 87 -5.66 -1.95 -0.46
CA ARG A 87 -4.71 -2.15 -1.57
C ARG A 87 -4.34 -3.63 -1.76
N PRO A 88 -4.10 -4.08 -3.00
CA PRO A 88 -3.71 -5.47 -3.26
C PRO A 88 -2.31 -5.84 -2.74
N SER A 89 -1.41 -4.86 -2.58
CA SER A 89 -0.10 -5.03 -1.92
C SER A 89 -0.28 -5.50 -0.48
N ASP A 90 -1.05 -4.71 0.28
CA ASP A 90 -1.25 -4.83 1.71
C ASP A 90 -1.97 -6.15 2.03
N VAL A 91 -2.92 -6.58 1.17
CA VAL A 91 -3.58 -7.89 1.26
C VAL A 91 -2.63 -9.05 0.98
N LYS A 92 -1.73 -8.95 -0.01
CA LYS A 92 -0.72 -10.00 -0.30
C LYS A 92 0.29 -10.13 0.84
N GLU A 93 0.69 -9.01 1.43
CA GLU A 93 1.53 -8.97 2.63
C GLU A 93 0.84 -9.66 3.82
N SER A 94 -0.43 -9.35 4.09
CA SER A 94 -1.22 -10.04 5.13
C SER A 94 -1.33 -11.55 4.89
N ILE A 95 -1.59 -11.99 3.66
CA ILE A 95 -1.61 -13.42 3.30
C ILE A 95 -0.25 -14.08 3.61
N PHE A 96 0.86 -13.45 3.21
CA PHE A 96 2.21 -13.98 3.44
C PHE A 96 2.50 -14.17 4.94
N PHE A 97 2.21 -13.16 5.76
CA PHE A 97 2.46 -13.23 7.20
C PHE A 97 1.49 -14.14 7.95
N LEU A 98 0.22 -14.20 7.55
CA LEU A 98 -0.73 -15.17 8.11
C LEU A 98 -0.36 -16.62 7.71
N TYR A 99 0.12 -16.85 6.50
CA TYR A 99 0.66 -18.15 6.09
C TYR A 99 1.90 -18.53 6.91
N ALA A 100 2.84 -17.61 7.12
CA ALA A 100 3.99 -17.81 7.99
C ALA A 100 3.58 -18.13 9.45
N SER A 101 2.48 -17.53 9.94
CA SER A 101 1.95 -17.81 11.28
C SER A 101 1.54 -19.27 11.48
N LEU A 102 1.08 -19.97 10.43
CA LEU A 102 0.68 -21.38 10.52
C LEU A 102 1.86 -22.31 10.91
N GLY A 103 3.10 -21.92 10.59
CA GLY A 103 4.33 -22.61 11.02
C GLY A 103 4.96 -22.07 12.31
N SER A 104 4.39 -21.02 12.91
CA SER A 104 4.91 -20.35 14.11
C SER A 104 4.49 -21.04 15.40
N LYS A 105 5.15 -20.68 16.52
CA LYS A 105 4.83 -21.22 17.84
C LYS A 105 3.71 -20.39 18.48
N PHE A 106 2.76 -21.05 19.13
CA PHE A 106 1.81 -20.37 20.02
C PHE A 106 2.51 -19.82 21.25
N ARG A 107 1.97 -18.73 21.82
CA ARG A 107 2.44 -18.21 23.10
C ARG A 107 2.08 -19.18 24.23
N HIS A 108 2.76 -19.04 25.37
CA HIS A 108 2.42 -19.80 26.59
C HIS A 108 0.94 -19.54 26.99
N PRO A 109 0.18 -20.53 27.51
CA PRO A 109 -1.26 -20.39 27.85
C PRO A 109 -1.62 -19.23 28.79
N ARG A 110 -0.66 -18.69 29.54
CA ARG A 110 -0.82 -17.47 30.36
C ARG A 110 -0.96 -16.18 29.53
N GLY A 111 -0.53 -16.18 28.27
CA GLY A 111 -0.49 -15.03 27.38
C GLY A 111 -1.31 -15.20 26.09
N SER A 112 -2.17 -16.21 26.03
CA SER A 112 -3.17 -16.40 24.97
C SER A 112 -4.20 -15.26 24.96
N LEU A 113 -4.98 -15.19 23.88
CA LEU A 113 -6.00 -14.14 23.70
C LEU A 113 -7.19 -14.25 24.67
N CYS A 114 -7.48 -15.46 25.16
CA CYS A 114 -8.47 -15.73 26.19
C CYS A 114 -7.82 -16.37 27.43
N LYS A 115 -8.55 -16.41 28.55
CA LYS A 115 -8.13 -17.13 29.76
C LYS A 115 -8.20 -18.64 29.51
N ILE A 116 -7.12 -19.35 29.84
CA ILE A 116 -6.99 -20.80 29.65
C ILE A 116 -6.53 -21.42 30.98
N GLU A 117 -7.27 -22.42 31.46
CA GLU A 117 -7.05 -23.10 32.74
C GLU A 117 -6.62 -24.56 32.54
N THR A 118 -7.08 -25.24 31.49
CA THR A 118 -6.78 -26.66 31.21
C THR A 118 -6.02 -26.87 29.90
N GLU A 119 -5.34 -28.01 29.77
CA GLU A 119 -4.64 -28.39 28.53
C GLU A 119 -5.61 -28.61 27.36
N GLU A 120 -6.80 -29.15 27.61
CA GLU A 120 -7.85 -29.32 26.60
C GLU A 120 -8.33 -27.96 26.05
N GLN A 121 -8.51 -26.97 26.92
CA GLN A 121 -8.80 -25.60 26.50
C GLN A 121 -7.68 -25.02 25.63
N PHE A 122 -6.41 -25.28 25.97
CA PHE A 122 -5.27 -24.86 25.13
C PHE A 122 -5.21 -25.61 23.79
N HIS A 123 -5.61 -26.88 23.75
CA HIS A 123 -5.70 -27.62 22.49
C HIS A 123 -6.82 -27.04 21.60
N LYS A 124 -8.04 -26.87 22.14
CA LYS A 124 -9.17 -26.26 21.42
C LYS A 124 -8.80 -24.86 20.92
N TYR A 125 -8.16 -24.04 21.76
CA TYR A 125 -7.68 -22.70 21.40
C TYR A 125 -6.81 -22.72 20.15
N ARG A 126 -5.80 -23.59 20.07
CA ARG A 126 -4.94 -23.71 18.89
C ARG A 126 -5.72 -24.11 17.64
N LEU A 127 -6.67 -25.05 17.74
CA LEU A 127 -7.53 -25.45 16.63
C LEU A 127 -8.41 -24.28 16.13
N LEU A 128 -9.00 -23.50 17.03
CA LEU A 128 -9.77 -22.31 16.68
C LEU A 128 -8.92 -21.23 16.01
N MET A 129 -7.70 -21.00 16.50
CA MET A 129 -6.77 -20.05 15.89
C MET A 129 -6.31 -20.50 14.50
N PHE A 130 -6.03 -21.79 14.29
CA PHE A 130 -5.76 -22.35 12.96
C PHE A 130 -6.97 -22.20 12.03
N MET A 131 -8.18 -22.51 12.50
CA MET A 131 -9.41 -22.32 11.74
C MET A 131 -9.58 -20.86 11.30
N GLU A 132 -9.50 -19.90 12.23
CA GLU A 132 -9.72 -18.49 11.96
C GLU A 132 -8.67 -17.92 11.00
N THR A 133 -7.38 -18.22 11.19
CA THR A 133 -6.32 -17.77 10.28
C THR A 133 -6.52 -18.31 8.86
N ASN A 134 -6.88 -19.59 8.70
CA ASN A 134 -7.20 -20.15 7.38
C ASN A 134 -8.45 -19.49 6.76
N LEU A 135 -9.48 -19.19 7.57
CA LEU A 135 -10.69 -18.48 7.14
C LEU A 135 -10.37 -17.05 6.67
N LEU A 136 -9.46 -16.34 7.35
CA LEU A 136 -9.01 -15.01 6.98
C LEU A 136 -8.18 -15.02 5.69
N ILE A 137 -7.21 -15.94 5.55
CA ILE A 137 -6.43 -16.13 4.32
C ILE A 137 -7.37 -16.39 3.13
N MET A 138 -8.35 -17.29 3.30
CA MET A 138 -9.37 -17.56 2.27
C MET A 138 -10.16 -16.31 1.88
N ARG A 139 -10.65 -15.52 2.86
CA ARG A 139 -11.36 -14.24 2.61
C ARG A 139 -10.48 -13.24 1.85
N MET A 140 -9.17 -13.21 2.12
CA MET A 140 -8.21 -12.36 1.40
C MET A 140 -7.98 -12.83 -0.04
N TYR A 141 -7.88 -14.14 -0.30
CA TYR A 141 -7.82 -14.68 -1.66
C TYR A 141 -9.11 -14.42 -2.45
N LEU A 142 -10.29 -14.59 -1.84
CA LEU A 142 -11.57 -14.18 -2.45
C LEU A 142 -11.56 -12.70 -2.84
N ARG A 143 -11.01 -11.84 -1.97
CA ARG A 143 -10.86 -10.40 -2.24
C ARG A 143 -9.92 -10.14 -3.41
N LEU A 144 -8.76 -10.79 -3.48
CA LEU A 144 -7.85 -10.67 -4.63
C LEU A 144 -8.50 -11.14 -5.93
N GLY A 145 -9.14 -12.31 -5.94
CA GLY A 145 -9.89 -12.80 -7.11
C GLY A 145 -10.93 -11.80 -7.60
N SER A 146 -11.66 -11.16 -6.67
CA SER A 146 -12.68 -10.14 -7.00
C SER A 146 -12.15 -8.84 -7.63
N LEU A 147 -10.83 -8.60 -7.60
CA LEU A 147 -10.21 -7.46 -8.30
C LEU A 147 -9.99 -7.75 -9.78
N TYR A 148 -9.80 -9.02 -10.13
CA TYR A 148 -9.54 -9.49 -11.50
C TYR A 148 -10.80 -10.11 -12.17
N ASP A 149 -11.80 -10.51 -11.38
CA ASP A 149 -13.13 -10.94 -11.86
C ASP A 149 -14.03 -9.74 -12.22
N LYS A 150 -14.06 -9.38 -13.49
CA LYS A 150 -15.04 -8.43 -14.03
C LYS A 150 -16.46 -9.01 -13.92
N ARG A 151 -17.33 -8.39 -13.11
CA ARG A 151 -18.66 -8.89 -12.74
C ARG A 151 -19.51 -9.42 -13.91
N VAL A 152 -19.64 -8.62 -14.98
CA VAL A 152 -20.42 -8.93 -16.19
C VAL A 152 -19.51 -8.66 -17.40
N LEU A 153 -19.53 -9.57 -18.36
CA LEU A 153 -18.83 -9.44 -19.63
C LEU A 153 -19.85 -9.02 -20.71
N TYR A 154 -19.64 -7.87 -21.32
CA TYR A 154 -20.46 -7.34 -22.42
C TYR A 154 -19.77 -7.51 -23.77
N PHE A 155 -20.51 -7.38 -24.87
CA PHE A 155 -19.97 -7.52 -26.23
C PHE A 155 -18.81 -6.55 -26.52
N HIS A 156 -18.90 -5.29 -26.07
CA HIS A 156 -17.87 -4.26 -26.23
C HIS A 156 -16.65 -4.46 -25.33
N ASP A 157 -16.70 -5.42 -24.39
CA ASP A 157 -15.54 -5.77 -23.58
C ASP A 157 -14.60 -6.72 -24.33
N LEU A 158 -15.10 -7.42 -25.35
CA LEU A 158 -14.32 -8.29 -26.22
C LEU A 158 -13.29 -7.48 -27.05
N ASP A 159 -13.51 -6.16 -27.19
CA ASP A 159 -12.51 -5.20 -27.68
C ASP A 159 -11.23 -5.13 -26.82
N VAL A 160 -11.20 -5.79 -25.65
CA VAL A 160 -10.01 -5.99 -24.81
C VAL A 160 -9.86 -7.47 -24.36
N ALA A 161 -10.34 -8.43 -25.17
CA ALA A 161 -10.39 -9.84 -24.82
C ALA A 161 -9.04 -10.45 -24.37
N ASP A 162 -7.90 -10.03 -24.97
CA ASP A 162 -6.58 -10.55 -24.61
C ASP A 162 -6.22 -10.31 -23.13
N ASP A 163 -6.51 -9.10 -22.62
CA ASP A 163 -6.20 -8.72 -21.23
C ASP A 163 -7.25 -9.26 -20.26
N LEU A 164 -8.49 -9.42 -20.72
CA LEU A 164 -9.55 -10.06 -19.95
C LEU A 164 -9.29 -11.55 -19.74
N GLU A 165 -8.81 -12.28 -20.75
CA GLU A 165 -8.40 -13.69 -20.58
C GLU A 165 -7.32 -13.81 -19.49
N VAL A 166 -6.26 -12.99 -19.56
CA VAL A 166 -5.21 -12.96 -18.53
C VAL A 166 -5.77 -12.61 -17.16
N SER A 167 -6.66 -11.62 -17.07
CA SER A 167 -7.32 -11.24 -15.80
C SER A 167 -8.17 -12.38 -15.23
N PHE A 168 -8.95 -13.08 -16.05
CA PHE A 168 -9.78 -14.21 -15.63
C PHE A 168 -8.93 -15.42 -15.22
N LEU A 169 -7.80 -15.67 -15.88
CA LEU A 169 -6.83 -16.69 -15.47
C LEU A 169 -6.23 -16.38 -14.07
N ILE A 170 -5.91 -15.11 -13.80
CA ILE A 170 -5.45 -14.65 -12.47
C ILE A 170 -6.56 -14.76 -11.42
N ALA A 171 -7.80 -14.42 -11.77
CA ALA A 171 -8.94 -14.59 -10.87
C ALA A 171 -9.18 -16.08 -10.53
N ARG A 172 -9.07 -16.97 -11.53
CA ARG A 172 -9.18 -18.42 -11.36
C ARG A 172 -8.17 -18.97 -10.35
N THR A 173 -6.89 -18.59 -10.47
CA THR A 173 -5.86 -19.07 -9.53
C THR A 173 -6.11 -18.59 -8.11
N TYR A 174 -6.53 -17.35 -7.89
CA TYR A 174 -6.87 -16.89 -6.55
C TYR A 174 -8.07 -17.62 -5.95
N TYR A 175 -9.09 -17.95 -6.75
CA TYR A 175 -10.24 -18.73 -6.26
C TYR A 175 -9.90 -20.20 -5.99
N THR A 176 -9.03 -20.85 -6.78
CA THR A 176 -8.56 -22.21 -6.47
C THR A 176 -7.64 -22.24 -5.24
N GLU A 177 -6.82 -21.22 -4.99
CA GLU A 177 -6.08 -21.12 -3.72
C GLU A 177 -7.03 -20.91 -2.53
N ALA A 178 -8.05 -20.04 -2.65
CA ALA A 178 -9.05 -19.82 -1.61
C ALA A 178 -9.74 -21.13 -1.17
N GLN A 179 -10.04 -22.02 -2.13
CA GLN A 179 -10.69 -23.31 -1.87
C GLN A 179 -9.86 -24.20 -0.93
N LYS A 180 -8.53 -24.23 -1.06
CA LYS A 180 -7.63 -25.03 -0.20
C LYS A 180 -7.72 -24.59 1.26
N TYR A 181 -7.61 -23.27 1.49
CA TYR A 181 -7.68 -22.69 2.84
C TYR A 181 -9.09 -22.83 3.46
N TRP A 182 -10.15 -22.83 2.65
CA TRP A 182 -11.49 -23.16 3.12
C TRP A 182 -11.59 -24.60 3.66
N GLN A 183 -11.06 -25.59 2.95
CA GLN A 183 -11.12 -26.99 3.39
C GLN A 183 -10.31 -27.22 4.69
N GLU A 184 -9.15 -26.58 4.82
CA GLU A 184 -8.39 -26.62 6.08
C GLU A 184 -9.16 -25.92 7.23
N ALA A 185 -9.78 -24.75 7.00
CA ALA A 185 -10.64 -24.11 8.01
C ALA A 185 -11.80 -25.03 8.45
N LYS A 186 -12.50 -25.67 7.50
CA LYS A 186 -13.58 -26.64 7.74
C LYS A 186 -13.13 -27.84 8.58
N LYS A 187 -11.94 -28.38 8.29
CA LYS A 187 -11.27 -29.45 9.04
C LYS A 187 -10.94 -29.03 10.48
N TYR A 188 -10.30 -27.87 10.68
CA TYR A 188 -10.00 -27.37 12.02
C TYR A 188 -11.26 -27.00 12.83
N ALA A 189 -12.31 -26.49 12.19
CA ALA A 189 -13.61 -26.25 12.83
C ALA A 189 -14.24 -27.55 13.35
N GLY A 190 -14.21 -28.63 12.55
CA GLY A 190 -14.69 -29.95 12.96
C GLY A 190 -13.89 -30.53 14.13
N LEU A 191 -12.56 -30.40 14.12
CA LEU A 191 -11.71 -30.82 15.24
C LEU A 191 -11.99 -30.01 16.52
N ALA A 192 -12.18 -28.69 16.41
CA ALA A 192 -12.50 -27.83 17.55
C ALA A 192 -13.91 -28.08 18.11
N HIS A 193 -14.84 -28.57 17.28
CA HIS A 193 -16.21 -28.92 17.67
C HIS A 193 -16.29 -30.19 18.54
N ALA A 194 -15.31 -31.09 18.46
CA ALA A 194 -15.27 -32.29 19.31
C ALA A 194 -15.18 -31.98 20.81
N TYR A 195 -14.75 -30.77 21.18
CA TYR A 195 -14.67 -30.30 22.57
C TYR A 195 -16.00 -29.65 23.01
N PRO A 196 -16.66 -30.13 24.09
CA PRO A 196 -18.03 -29.75 24.45
C PRO A 196 -18.17 -28.39 25.14
N PHE A 197 -17.08 -27.81 25.65
CA PHE A 197 -17.05 -26.48 26.28
C PHE A 197 -16.72 -25.39 25.25
N GLU A 198 -17.02 -24.13 25.56
CA GLU A 198 -16.63 -22.99 24.73
C GLU A 198 -15.53 -22.15 25.40
N LEU A 199 -14.74 -21.45 24.59
CA LEU A 199 -13.74 -20.50 25.04
C LEU A 199 -14.27 -19.06 24.96
N ASP A 200 -13.67 -18.16 25.73
CA ASP A 200 -13.97 -16.71 25.72
C ASP A 200 -13.37 -16.02 24.47
N LEU A 201 -13.82 -16.46 23.29
CA LEU A 201 -13.48 -15.96 21.96
C LEU A 201 -14.75 -15.92 21.10
N PRO A 202 -15.76 -15.11 21.47
CA PRO A 202 -17.14 -15.25 20.97
C PRO A 202 -17.25 -15.16 19.44
N THR A 203 -16.48 -14.30 18.79
CA THR A 203 -16.46 -14.18 17.32
C THR A 203 -15.95 -15.46 16.63
N ILE A 204 -14.87 -16.04 17.15
CA ILE A 204 -14.23 -17.23 16.56
C ILE A 204 -15.07 -18.48 16.85
N GLU A 205 -15.63 -18.61 18.05
CA GLU A 205 -16.56 -19.69 18.38
C GLU A 205 -17.86 -19.60 17.56
N THR A 206 -18.32 -18.39 17.24
CA THR A 206 -19.42 -18.15 16.30
C THR A 206 -19.06 -18.63 14.89
N HIS A 207 -17.91 -18.24 14.35
CA HIS A 207 -17.46 -18.73 13.03
C HIS A 207 -17.37 -20.27 13.00
N ARG A 208 -16.78 -20.90 14.03
CA ARG A 208 -16.74 -22.37 14.17
C ARG A 208 -18.15 -22.96 14.11
N PHE A 209 -19.08 -22.41 14.90
CA PHE A 209 -20.47 -22.86 14.94
C PHE A 209 -21.18 -22.68 13.57
N GLU A 210 -20.94 -21.57 12.86
CA GLU A 210 -21.53 -21.33 11.54
C GLU A 210 -20.99 -22.27 10.45
N ILE A 211 -19.68 -22.57 10.48
CA ILE A 211 -19.03 -23.53 9.58
C ILE A 211 -19.59 -24.94 9.80
N VAL A 212 -19.62 -25.41 11.05
CA VAL A 212 -20.05 -26.78 11.40
C VAL A 212 -21.52 -27.02 11.09
N ASN A 213 -22.38 -26.02 11.32
CA ASN A 213 -23.81 -26.10 10.99
C ASN A 213 -24.12 -25.81 9.51
N GLY A 214 -23.12 -25.54 8.67
CA GLY A 214 -23.32 -25.20 7.24
C GLY A 214 -24.06 -23.88 7.00
N LYS A 215 -24.16 -22.99 8.00
CA LYS A 215 -24.72 -21.64 7.84
C LYS A 215 -23.77 -20.78 6.99
N LEU A 216 -22.47 -20.96 7.22
CA LEU A 216 -21.39 -20.32 6.49
C LEU A 216 -20.75 -21.38 5.61
N ASP A 217 -21.08 -21.32 4.32
CA ASP A 217 -20.64 -22.24 3.27
C ASP A 217 -19.97 -21.41 2.17
N PHE A 218 -18.64 -21.32 2.23
CA PHE A 218 -17.82 -20.67 1.21
C PHE A 218 -17.52 -21.59 0.01
N GLU A 219 -17.72 -22.89 0.13
CA GLU A 219 -17.49 -23.89 -0.94
C GLU A 219 -18.37 -23.54 -2.15
N ARG A 220 -19.68 -23.50 -1.92
CA ARG A 220 -20.70 -23.12 -2.91
C ARG A 220 -20.53 -21.69 -3.46
N ILE A 221 -19.86 -20.81 -2.72
CA ILE A 221 -19.56 -19.45 -3.17
C ILE A 221 -18.36 -19.48 -4.13
N ILE A 222 -17.27 -20.15 -3.75
CA ILE A 222 -16.06 -20.32 -4.57
C ILE A 222 -16.38 -21.06 -5.86
N ASP A 223 -17.08 -22.19 -5.79
CA ASP A 223 -17.45 -23.01 -6.96
C ASP A 223 -18.30 -22.21 -7.96
N ARG A 224 -19.21 -21.35 -7.46
CA ARG A 224 -19.99 -20.43 -8.29
C ARG A 224 -19.13 -19.34 -8.94
N HIS A 225 -18.08 -18.87 -8.29
CA HIS A 225 -17.14 -17.93 -8.90
C HIS A 225 -16.27 -18.61 -9.97
N LEU A 226 -15.80 -19.83 -9.71
CA LEU A 226 -15.03 -20.64 -10.67
C LEU A 226 -15.85 -20.92 -11.94
N ALA A 227 -17.05 -21.48 -11.81
CA ALA A 227 -17.93 -21.76 -12.95
C ALA A 227 -18.30 -20.51 -13.77
N ARG A 228 -18.41 -19.34 -13.12
CA ARG A 228 -18.62 -18.05 -13.82
C ARG A 228 -17.38 -17.57 -14.56
N ILE A 229 -16.18 -17.87 -14.07
CA ILE A 229 -14.93 -17.54 -14.75
C ILE A 229 -14.66 -18.49 -15.90
N GLU A 230 -14.95 -19.78 -15.76
CA GLU A 230 -14.86 -20.76 -16.85
C GLU A 230 -15.74 -20.32 -18.02
N ALA A 231 -17.03 -20.02 -17.78
CA ALA A 231 -17.92 -19.50 -18.82
C ALA A 231 -17.42 -18.20 -19.47
N LYS A 232 -16.75 -17.30 -18.71
CA LYS A 232 -16.15 -16.08 -19.28
C LYS A 232 -14.92 -16.39 -20.12
N LEU A 233 -14.04 -17.26 -19.64
CA LEU A 233 -12.85 -17.74 -20.34
C LEU A 233 -13.25 -18.38 -21.67
N ASP A 234 -14.26 -19.25 -21.68
CA ASP A 234 -14.79 -19.87 -22.89
C ASP A 234 -15.28 -18.82 -23.90
N THR A 235 -16.03 -17.81 -23.45
CA THR A 235 -16.50 -16.73 -24.35
C THR A 235 -15.37 -15.83 -24.86
N THR A 236 -14.35 -15.52 -24.05
CA THR A 236 -13.18 -14.76 -24.52
C THR A 236 -12.30 -15.59 -25.45
N ALA A 237 -12.14 -16.89 -25.16
CA ALA A 237 -11.37 -17.81 -25.97
C ALA A 237 -11.99 -17.99 -27.36
N ALA A 238 -13.30 -18.25 -27.44
CA ALA A 238 -14.01 -18.38 -28.71
C ALA A 238 -13.87 -17.12 -29.59
N PHE A 239 -13.99 -15.92 -28.99
CA PHE A 239 -13.80 -14.65 -29.71
C PHE A 239 -12.35 -14.46 -30.19
N LEU A 240 -11.37 -14.80 -29.36
CA LEU A 240 -9.95 -14.73 -29.70
C LEU A 240 -9.54 -15.77 -30.76
N ASP A 241 -10.15 -16.95 -30.76
CA ASP A 241 -9.89 -17.99 -31.75
C ASP A 241 -10.52 -17.64 -33.12
N GLU A 242 -11.62 -16.88 -33.14
CA GLU A 242 -12.22 -16.33 -34.36
C GLU A 242 -11.40 -15.14 -34.94
N HIS A 243 -10.77 -14.32 -34.09
CA HIS A 243 -10.15 -13.04 -34.50
C HIS A 243 -8.61 -12.99 -34.40
N GLY A 244 -7.97 -14.03 -33.88
CA GLY A 244 -6.51 -14.17 -33.74
C GLY A 244 -5.97 -13.86 -32.33
N ARG A 245 -4.91 -14.60 -31.94
CA ARG A 245 -4.19 -14.45 -30.66
C ARG A 245 -2.70 -14.12 -30.88
N PRO A 246 -2.18 -13.02 -30.32
CA PRO A 246 -2.93 -11.86 -29.81
C PRO A 246 -3.68 -11.15 -30.94
N ARG A 247 -4.66 -10.31 -30.63
CA ARG A 247 -5.43 -9.62 -31.70
C ARG A 247 -4.52 -8.69 -32.53
N PRO A 248 -4.70 -8.64 -33.87
CA PRO A 248 -3.84 -7.85 -34.76
C PRO A 248 -3.87 -6.34 -34.48
N VAL A 249 -4.95 -5.82 -33.88
CA VAL A 249 -5.01 -4.44 -33.40
C VAL A 249 -4.05 -4.20 -32.24
N LYS A 250 -3.94 -5.16 -31.30
CA LYS A 250 -3.03 -5.08 -30.16
C LYS A 250 -1.57 -5.24 -30.60
N GLU A 251 -1.30 -6.13 -31.55
CA GLU A 251 0.01 -6.24 -32.21
C GLU A 251 0.40 -4.93 -32.88
N LYS A 252 -0.48 -4.34 -33.68
CA LYS A 252 -0.23 -3.04 -34.31
C LYS A 252 -0.02 -1.92 -33.28
N MET A 253 -0.79 -1.88 -32.20
CA MET A 253 -0.57 -0.92 -31.11
C MET A 253 0.78 -1.14 -30.42
N LEU A 254 1.23 -2.38 -30.24
CA LEU A 254 2.55 -2.71 -29.71
C LEU A 254 3.67 -2.29 -30.68
N GLU A 255 3.50 -2.50 -32.00
CA GLU A 255 4.42 -1.98 -33.02
C GLU A 255 4.47 -0.45 -33.01
N ASP A 256 3.32 0.23 -32.96
CA ASP A 256 3.25 1.68 -32.97
C ASP A 256 3.85 2.27 -31.68
N VAL A 257 3.64 1.61 -30.53
CA VAL A 257 4.34 1.92 -29.27
C VAL A 257 5.84 1.67 -29.36
N SER A 258 6.29 0.56 -29.97
CA SER A 258 7.73 0.31 -30.14
C SER A 258 8.36 1.30 -31.11
N ARG A 259 7.64 1.79 -32.12
CA ARG A 259 8.06 2.88 -33.02
C ARG A 259 8.12 4.24 -32.30
N ILE A 260 7.27 4.47 -31.31
CA ILE A 260 7.32 5.66 -30.44
C ILE A 260 8.52 5.61 -29.49
N TYR A 261 8.95 4.43 -29.05
CA TYR A 261 10.12 4.25 -28.18
C TYR A 261 11.39 3.76 -28.92
N ASP A 262 11.39 3.81 -30.25
CA ASP A 262 12.55 3.51 -31.09
C ASP A 262 13.66 4.55 -30.86
N ASP A 263 14.94 4.19 -31.04
CA ASP A 263 16.11 5.06 -30.74
C ASP A 263 16.13 6.40 -31.53
N LYS A 264 15.19 6.57 -32.46
CA LYS A 264 14.99 7.76 -33.30
C LYS A 264 13.96 8.73 -32.75
N PHE A 265 13.25 8.41 -31.66
CA PHE A 265 12.39 9.40 -31.01
C PHE A 265 13.28 10.49 -30.40
N PRO A 266 13.25 11.74 -30.90
CA PRO A 266 14.07 12.79 -30.31
C PRO A 266 13.60 12.99 -28.88
N ALA A 267 14.53 12.94 -27.93
CA ALA A 267 14.25 13.38 -26.57
C ALA A 267 13.64 14.79 -26.65
N ASP A 268 12.54 15.00 -25.92
CA ASP A 268 11.83 16.28 -25.82
C ASP A 268 12.87 17.41 -25.64
N PRO A 269 12.88 18.49 -26.47
CA PRO A 269 13.99 19.45 -26.54
C PRO A 269 14.15 20.36 -25.30
N LEU A 270 13.57 19.95 -24.17
CA LEU A 270 13.95 20.40 -22.85
C LEU A 270 15.25 19.69 -22.46
N GLU A 271 16.37 20.33 -22.77
CA GLU A 271 17.69 19.96 -22.26
C GLU A 271 17.63 19.69 -20.74
N LYS A 272 18.46 18.76 -20.25
CA LYS A 272 18.61 18.50 -18.80
C LYS A 272 18.73 19.85 -18.08
N PRO A 273 17.95 20.11 -17.02
CA PRO A 273 17.85 21.45 -16.43
C PRO A 273 19.22 21.98 -16.05
N VAL A 274 19.73 22.91 -16.86
CA VAL A 274 21.04 23.52 -16.67
C VAL A 274 20.96 24.45 -15.48
N LEU A 275 21.80 24.23 -14.47
CA LEU A 275 21.88 25.13 -13.32
C LEU A 275 22.26 26.52 -13.83
N ASN A 276 21.46 27.54 -13.49
CA ASN A 276 21.63 28.91 -13.97
C ASN A 276 23.07 29.38 -13.66
N PRO A 277 23.89 29.87 -14.63
CA PRO A 277 25.34 30.06 -14.45
C PRO A 277 25.78 30.94 -13.27
N HIS A 278 24.89 31.74 -12.69
CA HIS A 278 25.14 32.50 -11.47
C HIS A 278 25.21 31.63 -10.20
N TRP A 279 24.61 30.43 -10.21
CA TRP A 279 24.53 29.47 -9.11
C TRP A 279 25.75 28.54 -9.08
N ASN A 280 26.93 29.09 -9.32
CA ASN A 280 28.18 28.34 -9.49
C ASN A 280 28.82 27.98 -8.13
N GLU A 281 28.00 27.50 -7.19
CA GLU A 281 28.45 26.99 -5.90
C GLU A 281 28.94 25.55 -6.06
N LYS A 282 30.19 25.29 -5.68
CA LYS A 282 30.68 23.91 -5.58
C LYS A 282 29.88 23.20 -4.47
N PRO A 283 29.40 21.97 -4.67
CA PRO A 283 28.87 21.18 -3.55
C PRO A 283 29.97 21.05 -2.49
N LEU A 284 29.61 21.28 -1.22
CA LEU A 284 30.57 21.30 -0.10
C LEU A 284 31.25 19.95 0.16
N PHE A 285 30.72 18.87 -0.41
CA PHE A 285 31.27 17.52 -0.36
C PHE A 285 31.21 16.88 -1.76
N ASN A 286 32.24 16.12 -2.11
CA ASN A 286 32.41 15.52 -3.43
C ASN A 286 32.05 14.03 -3.40
N ASP A 287 30.77 13.74 -3.12
CA ASP A 287 30.29 12.38 -2.81
C ASP A 287 30.10 11.50 -4.08
N THR A 288 30.75 11.84 -5.20
CA THR A 288 30.68 11.05 -6.45
C THR A 288 31.41 9.71 -6.35
N ASP A 289 32.39 9.61 -5.46
CA ASP A 289 33.29 8.46 -5.40
C ASP A 289 32.75 7.34 -4.48
N ASP A 290 31.89 7.69 -3.50
CA ASP A 290 31.39 6.76 -2.47
C ASP A 290 29.98 6.19 -2.74
N MET A 291 29.22 6.73 -3.69
CA MET A 291 27.80 6.35 -3.90
C MET A 291 27.60 5.06 -4.72
N PHE A 292 28.63 4.57 -5.43
CA PHE A 292 28.58 3.33 -6.22
C PHE A 292 29.93 2.60 -6.21
N ALA A 293 30.39 2.15 -5.04
CA ALA A 293 31.42 1.12 -4.99
C ALA A 293 30.92 -0.14 -5.73
N PRO A 294 31.69 -0.71 -6.67
CA PRO A 294 31.27 -1.92 -7.38
C PRO A 294 31.16 -3.10 -6.41
N LEU A 295 30.06 -3.86 -6.51
CA LEU A 295 29.70 -4.97 -5.61
C LEU A 295 30.69 -6.16 -5.61
N ASP A 296 31.71 -6.12 -6.48
CA ASP A 296 32.70 -7.19 -6.67
C ASP A 296 34.00 -6.97 -5.88
N GLU A 297 34.16 -5.88 -5.14
CA GLU A 297 35.32 -5.72 -4.24
C GLU A 297 35.16 -6.56 -2.95
N PRO A 298 36.10 -7.47 -2.63
CA PRO A 298 36.01 -8.30 -1.45
C PRO A 298 36.17 -7.47 -0.17
N LEU A 299 35.22 -7.60 0.76
CA LEU A 299 35.23 -6.91 2.04
C LEU A 299 36.58 -7.09 2.78
N PRO A 300 37.12 -6.03 3.40
CA PRO A 300 38.37 -6.12 4.15
C PRO A 300 38.24 -7.13 5.30
N PRO A 301 39.29 -7.91 5.60
CA PRO A 301 39.23 -8.97 6.60
C PRO A 301 38.92 -8.40 7.99
N TYR A 302 37.99 -9.07 8.69
CA TYR A 302 37.56 -8.70 10.03
C TYR A 302 38.73 -8.71 11.02
N GLN A 303 39.02 -7.56 11.61
CA GLN A 303 39.99 -7.45 12.70
C GLN A 303 39.28 -7.59 14.04
N GLU A 304 39.53 -8.70 14.74
CA GLU A 304 39.14 -8.89 16.13
C GLU A 304 39.86 -7.87 17.04
N ARG A 305 39.10 -7.31 17.98
CA ARG A 305 39.58 -6.54 19.14
C ARG A 305 38.86 -7.03 20.39
#